data_AF-A0A4Z4ZQ86-F1
#
_entry.id   AF-A0A4Z4ZQ86-F1
#
_cell.length_a   1.000
_cell.length_b   1.000
_cell.length_c   1.000
_cell.angle_alpha   90.00
_cell.angle_beta   90.00
_cell.angle_gamma   90.00
#
_symmetry.space_group_name_H-M   'P 1'
#
loop_
_entity.id
_entity.type
_entity.pdbx_description
1 polymer ?
#
loop_
_entity_poly.entity_id
_entity_poly.type
_entity_poly.pdbx_seq_one_letter_code
_entity_poly.pdbx_strand_id
1 'polypeptide(L)' 'MPTYQVTYLDTKQTLIDSEAIFMKNLVTAKRSAEHHAPSHAEQIIIQDLMDNVLSRLIVNEGWTDTPSN' A
#
# COMPACT_ATOMS: atom_id res chain seq x y z
N MET A 1 0.72 14.08 11.04
CA MET A 1 0.12 13.00 10.24
C MET A 1 1.20 12.49 9.33
N PRO A 2 1.62 11.22 9.43
CA PRO A 2 2.55 10.63 8.49
C PRO A 2 2.03 10.71 7.05
N THR A 3 2.98 10.83 6.12
CA THR A 3 2.72 10.64 4.70
C THR A 3 3.12 9.22 4.32
N TYR A 4 2.25 8.55 3.57
CA TYR A 4 2.49 7.23 3.03
C TYR A 4 2.45 7.29 1.51
N GLN A 5 3.38 6.61 0.86
CA GLN A 5 3.31 6.36 -0.58
C GLN A 5 2.61 5.02 -0.78
N VAL A 6 1.54 5.02 -1.57
CA VAL A 6 0.77 3.82 -1.93
C VAL A 6 1.00 3.52 -3.39
N THR A 7 1.32 2.26 -3.69
CA THR A 7 1.58 1.77 -5.04
C THR A 7 0.67 0.59 -5.33
N TYR A 8 -0.02 0.63 -6.48
CA TYR A 8 -0.93 -0.42 -6.95
C TYR A 8 -0.30 -1.17 -8.12
N LEU A 9 -0.21 -2.50 -8.01
CA LEU A 9 0.37 -3.35 -9.06
C LEU A 9 -0.64 -4.40 -9.57
N ASP A 10 -0.53 -4.74 -10.84
CA ASP A 10 -1.32 -5.80 -11.48
C ASP A 10 -0.74 -7.20 -11.25
N THR A 11 -1.39 -8.23 -11.81
CA THR A 11 -0.93 -9.64 -11.78
C THR A 11 0.50 -9.86 -12.28
N LYS A 12 1.02 -8.99 -13.15
CA LYS A 12 2.36 -9.08 -13.73
C LYS A 12 3.37 -8.20 -12.97
N GLN A 13 2.98 -7.66 -11.81
CA GLN A 13 3.74 -6.67 -11.04
C GLN A 13 3.99 -5.37 -11.80
N THR A 14 3.15 -5.05 -12.78
CA THR A 14 3.19 -3.79 -13.51
C THR A 14 2.55 -2.70 -12.66
N LEU A 15 3.18 -1.53 -12.60
CA LEU A 15 2.60 -0.35 -11.96
C LEU A 15 1.31 0.05 -12.67
N ILE A 16 0.22 0.07 -11.91
CA ILE A 16 -1.08 0.61 -12.36
C ILE A 16 -1.14 2.09 -12.03
N ASP A 17 -0.95 2.41 -10.75
CA ASP A 17 -1.07 3.76 -10.21
C ASP A 17 -0.29 3.90 -8.90
N SER A 18 -0.05 5.13 -8.47
CA SER A 18 0.55 5.45 -7.19
C SER A 18 0.05 6.78 -6.65
N GLU A 19 -0.21 6.85 -5.35
CA GLU A 19 -0.65 8.08 -4.68
C GLU A 19 0.08 8.30 -3.35
N ALA A 20 0.19 9.57 -2.96
CA ALA A 20 0.63 9.95 -1.62
C ALA A 20 -0.60 10.25 -0.75
N ILE A 21 -0.72 9.56 0.39
CA ILE A 21 -1.83 9.76 1.33
C ILE A 21 -1.34 10.24 2.69
N PHE A 22 -2.13 11.10 3.32
CA PHE A 22 -1.85 11.61 4.67
C PHE A 22 -2.81 10.95 5.65
N MET A 23 -2.29 10.08 6.50
CA MET A 23 -3.12 9.26 7.39
C MET A 23 -2.61 9.33 8.82
N LYS A 24 -3.47 9.00 9.79
CA LYS A 24 -3.09 9.04 11.21
C LYS A 24 -2.06 7.97 11.55
N ASN A 25 -2.21 6.78 10.96
CA ASN A 25 -1.33 5.63 11.15
C ASN A 25 -1.46 4.62 9.99
N LEU A 26 -0.63 3.58 10.00
CA LEU A 26 -0.59 2.54 8.98
C LEU A 26 -1.92 1.77 8.84
N VAL A 27 -2.64 1.56 9.95
CA VAL A 27 -3.95 0.87 9.92
C VAL A 27 -4.98 1.67 9.11
N THR A 28 -5.04 2.98 9.31
CA THR A 28 -5.92 3.85 8.51
C THR A 28 -5.46 3.97 7.05
N ALA A 29 -4.14 3.92 6.81
CA ALA A 29 -3.58 3.92 5.46
C ALA A 29 -3.96 2.65 4.68
N LYS A 30 -3.85 1.46 5.28
CA LYS A 30 -4.29 0.19 4.67
C LYS A 30 -5.74 0.23 4.21
N ARG A 31 -6.65 0.64 5.10
CA ARG A 31 -8.09 0.74 4.78
C ARG A 31 -8.37 1.73 3.65
N SER A 32 -7.70 2.88 3.66
CA SER A 32 -7.83 3.86 2.58
C SER A 32 -7.29 3.31 1.26
N ALA A 33 -6.12 2.66 1.30
CA ALA A 33 -5.47 2.11 0.12
C ALA A 33 -6.34 1.02 -0.54
N GLU A 34 -6.93 0.12 0.26
CA GLU A 34 -7.90 -0.87 -0.24
C GLU A 34 -9.14 -0.20 -0.85
N HIS A 35 -9.68 0.85 -0.21
CA HIS A 35 -10.87 1.51 -0.70
C HIS A 35 -10.66 2.21 -2.05
N HIS A 36 -9.46 2.76 -2.27
CA HIS A 36 -9.09 3.44 -3.52
C HIS A 36 -8.45 2.51 -4.56
N ALA A 37 -8.25 1.23 -4.24
CA ALA A 37 -7.57 0.30 -5.13
C ALA A 37 -8.33 0.17 -6.45
N PRO A 38 -7.65 0.34 -7.61
CA PRO A 38 -8.21 0.01 -8.91
C PRO A 38 -8.68 -1.45 -8.94
N SER A 39 -9.76 -1.74 -9.66
CA SER A 39 -10.40 -3.07 -9.69
C SER A 39 -9.51 -4.22 -10.18
N HIS A 40 -8.41 -3.92 -10.86
CA HIS A 40 -7.44 -4.89 -11.38
C HIS A 40 -6.11 -4.87 -10.63
N ALA A 41 -6.03 -4.13 -9.50
CA ALA A 41 -4.89 -4.18 -8.61
C ALA A 41 -4.93 -5.48 -7.80
N GLU A 42 -3.86 -6.25 -7.90
CA GLU A 42 -3.68 -7.52 -7.18
C GLU A 42 -2.71 -7.38 -6.00
N GLN A 43 -1.92 -6.31 -6.01
CA GLN A 43 -0.98 -6.00 -4.96
C GLN A 43 -1.03 -4.50 -4.61
N ILE A 44 -1.00 -4.21 -3.32
CA ILE A 44 -0.87 -2.85 -2.78
C ILE A 44 0.40 -2.80 -1.95
N ILE A 45 1.24 -1.79 -2.16
CA ILE A 45 2.44 -1.57 -1.36
C ILE A 45 2.30 -0.22 -0.68
N ILE A 46 2.50 -0.19 0.64
CA ILE A 46 2.54 1.05 1.42
C ILE A 46 3.99 1.27 1.89
N GLN A 47 4.54 2.42 1.53
CA GLN A 47 5.88 2.87 1.88
C GLN A 47 5.85 4.16 2.69
N ASP A 48 6.92 4.43 3.43
CA ASP A 48 7.18 5.78 3.92
C ASP A 48 7.84 6.66 2.83
N LEU A 49 8.14 7.91 3.17
CA LEU A 49 8.80 8.87 2.26
C LEU A 49 10.28 8.54 1.97
N MET A 50 10.85 7.56 2.67
CA MET A 50 12.23 7.09 2.50
C MET A 50 12.27 5.76 1.70
N ASP A 51 11.18 5.45 1.00
CA ASP A 51 10.97 4.22 0.22
C ASP A 51 10.96 2.92 1.03
N ASN A 52 10.93 2.98 2.38
CA ASN A 52 10.84 1.78 3.20
C ASN A 52 9.43 1.19 3.08
N VAL A 53 9.35 -0.08 2.67
CA VAL A 53 8.09 -0.81 2.68
C VAL A 53 7.66 -1.02 4.13
N LEU A 54 6.47 -0.53 4.45
CA LEU A 54 5.85 -0.70 5.76
C LEU A 54 4.87 -1.87 5.75
N SER A 55 4.15 -2.02 4.63
CA SER A 55 3.17 -3.08 4.50
C SER A 55 2.89 -3.40 3.04
N ARG A 56 2.43 -4.63 2.79
CA ARG A 56 2.04 -5.10 1.46
C ARG A 56 0.76 -5.93 1.57
N LEU A 57 -0.22 -5.64 0.72
CA LEU A 57 -1.39 -6.49 0.51
C LEU A 57 -1.18 -7.31 -0.75
N ILE A 58 -1.45 -8.61 -0.68
CA ILE A 58 -1.75 -9.44 -1.86
C ILE A 58 -3.21 -9.87 -1.71
N VAL A 59 -4.06 -9.62 -2.69
CA VAL A 59 -5.52 -9.79 -2.56
C VAL A 59 -5.92 -11.17 -2.03
N ASN A 60 -5.21 -12.22 -2.45
CA ASN A 60 -5.48 -13.61 -2.05
C ASN A 60 -4.75 -14.07 -0.77
N GLU A 61 -3.83 -13.28 -0.22
CA GLU A 61 -3.00 -13.66 0.95
C GLU A 61 -3.20 -12.73 2.15
N GLY A 62 -3.73 -11.53 1.93
CA GLY A 62 -3.91 -10.50 2.96
C GLY A 62 -2.68 -9.61 3.16
N TRP A 63 -2.72 -8.82 4.23
CA TRP A 63 -1.65 -7.87 4.56
C TRP A 63 -0.48 -8.55 5.24
N THR A 64 0.72 -8.23 4.79
CA THR A 64 1.98 -8.57 5.45
C THR A 64 2.68 -7.27 5.87
N ASP A 65 2.85 -7.11 7.17
CA ASP A 65 3.58 -5.96 7.74
C ASP A 65 5.07 -6.24 7.77
N THR A 66 5.84 -5.22 7.41
CA THR A 66 7.29 -5.27 7.61
C THR A 66 7.56 -4.98 9.09
N PRO A 67 8.28 -5.86 9.80
CA PRO A 67 8.59 -5.64 11.20
C PRO A 67 9.42 -4.35 11.32
N SER A 68 8.94 -3.42 12.14
CA SER A 68 9.70 -2.24 12.53
C SER A 68 10.88 -2.71 13.37
N ASN A 69 12.08 -2.63 12.80
CA ASN A 69 13.36 -2.84 13.50
C ASN A 69 13.57 -1.79 14.59
#